data_AF-A0A928V7A6-F1
#
_entry.id   AF-A0A928V7A6-F1
#
_cell.length_a   1.000
_cell.length_b   1.000
_cell.length_c   1.000
_cell.angle_alpha   90.00
_cell.angle_beta   90.00
_cell.angle_gamma   90.00
#
_symmetry.space_group_name_H-M   'P 1'
#
loop_
_entity.id
_entity.type
_entity.pdbx_description
1 polymer ?
#
loop_
_entity_poly.entity_id
_entity_poly.type
_entity_poly.pdbx_seq_one_letter_code
_entity_poly.pdbx_strand_id
1 'polypeptide(L)'
;MTELPLVVTKADIEAHPVQQVRLVGQYVQIDVRKRPDSTPVYGGNVALVLEDGTKVLLYPIWHVAAKRSKAEIRQFENQRVVAVGTLFPQAPSSPEHLANLLLPCLTEVQSIDLA
;
A
#
# COMPACT_ATOMS: atom_id res chain seq x y z
N MET A 1 7.67 0.83 -25.44
CA MET A 1 7.13 0.44 -24.12
C MET A 1 6.30 1.60 -23.63
N THR A 2 5.03 1.40 -23.33
CA THR A 2 4.17 2.45 -22.78
C THR A 2 4.62 2.74 -21.35
N GLU A 3 4.86 4.00 -21.02
CA GLU A 3 5.17 4.41 -19.66
C GLU A 3 3.94 4.23 -18.76
N LEU A 4 4.11 3.61 -17.59
CA LEU A 4 3.02 3.43 -16.64
C LEU A 4 2.65 4.76 -15.99
N PRO A 5 1.37 5.06 -15.78
CA PRO A 5 0.93 6.28 -15.10
C PRO A 5 1.52 6.41 -13.70
N LEU A 6 1.93 7.63 -13.36
CA LEU A 6 2.52 7.97 -12.07
C LEU A 6 1.41 8.40 -11.10
N VAL A 7 1.42 7.84 -9.89
CA VAL A 7 0.44 8.14 -8.84
C VAL A 7 1.18 8.66 -7.62
N VAL A 8 0.95 9.92 -7.25
CA VAL A 8 1.60 10.60 -6.11
C VAL A 8 0.61 11.30 -5.17
N THR A 9 -0.67 11.37 -5.55
CA THR A 9 -1.77 11.93 -4.76
C THR A 9 -3.04 11.06 -4.86
N LYS A 10 -4.05 11.36 -4.03
CA LYS A 10 -5.39 10.79 -4.14
C LYS A 10 -6.07 11.11 -5.46
N ALA A 11 -5.89 12.32 -5.99
CA ALA A 11 -6.46 12.71 -7.27
C ALA A 11 -5.98 11.81 -8.41
N ASP A 12 -4.71 11.40 -8.38
CA ASP A 12 -4.15 10.45 -9.34
C ASP A 12 -4.79 9.07 -9.20
N ILE A 13 -5.09 8.62 -7.98
CA ILE A 13 -5.81 7.34 -7.74
C ILE A 13 -7.18 7.35 -8.41
N GLU A 14 -7.91 8.46 -8.27
CA GLU A 14 -9.25 8.63 -8.85
C GLU A 14 -9.20 8.72 -10.39
N ALA A 15 -8.13 9.29 -10.96
CA ALA A 15 -7.90 9.34 -12.41
C ALA A 15 -7.48 7.98 -13.01
N HIS A 16 -7.01 7.07 -12.18
CA HIS A 16 -6.40 5.79 -12.57
C HIS A 16 -6.98 4.58 -11.83
N PRO A 17 -8.31 4.37 -11.88
CA PRO A 17 -8.94 3.29 -11.14
C PRO A 17 -8.67 1.94 -11.82
N VAL A 18 -8.27 0.94 -11.03
CA VAL A 18 -8.15 -0.47 -11.46
C VAL A 18 -7.22 -0.63 -12.67
N GLN A 19 -6.03 -0.03 -12.57
CA GLN A 19 -5.02 -0.12 -13.62
C GLN A 19 -3.62 -0.33 -13.04
N GLN A 20 -2.69 -0.78 -13.88
CA GLN A 20 -1.28 -0.86 -13.52
C GLN A 20 -0.65 0.53 -13.47
N VAL A 21 0.06 0.85 -12.39
CA VAL A 21 0.66 2.18 -12.15
C VAL A 21 2.06 2.07 -11.55
N ARG A 22 2.77 3.20 -11.57
CA ARG A 22 3.92 3.49 -10.69
C ARG A 22 3.42 4.37 -9.55
N LEU A 23 3.38 3.81 -8.35
CA LEU A 23 2.96 4.50 -7.14
C LEU A 23 4.18 5.01 -6.37
N VAL A 24 4.23 6.31 -6.06
CA VAL A 24 5.35 6.89 -5.29
C VAL A 24 4.85 7.38 -3.95
N GLY A 25 5.51 6.94 -2.88
CA GLY A 25 5.17 7.37 -1.53
C GLY A 25 6.21 6.95 -0.51
N GLN A 26 6.04 7.41 0.72
CA GLN A 26 6.85 6.97 1.85
C GLN A 26 6.37 5.61 2.35
N TYR A 27 7.28 4.64 2.41
CA TYR A 27 6.98 3.30 2.90
C TYR A 27 6.92 3.30 4.43
N VAL A 28 5.76 2.97 5.00
CA VAL A 28 5.55 2.96 6.46
C VAL A 28 4.87 1.68 6.91
N GLN A 29 5.25 1.19 8.09
CA GLN A 29 4.49 0.15 8.76
C GLN A 29 3.18 0.74 9.32
N ILE A 30 2.12 -0.06 9.28
CA ILE A 30 0.81 0.33 9.82
C ILE A 30 0.35 -0.64 10.89
N ASP A 31 -0.27 -0.08 11.94
CA ASP A 31 -1.01 -0.85 12.92
C ASP A 31 -2.43 -1.10 12.41
N VAL A 32 -2.79 -2.37 12.23
CA VAL A 32 -4.08 -2.80 11.68
C VAL A 32 -5.05 -3.28 12.76
N ARG A 33 -4.72 -3.12 14.05
CA ARG A 33 -5.59 -3.51 15.15
C ARG A 33 -6.84 -2.63 15.17
N LYS A 34 -8.00 -3.24 15.41
CA LYS A 34 -9.29 -2.56 15.55
C LYS A 34 -9.34 -1.54 16.70
N ARG A 35 -8.47 -1.71 17.69
CA ARG A 35 -8.36 -0.90 18.91
C ARG A 35 -6.88 -0.58 19.18
N PRO A 36 -6.34 0.51 18.62
CA PRO A 36 -4.96 0.94 18.81
C PRO A 36 -4.80 1.73 20.12
N ASP A 37 -5.30 1.18 21.23
CA ASP A 37 -5.41 1.88 22.53
C ASP A 37 -4.07 1.87 23.30
N SER A 38 -3.03 1.29 22.69
CA SER A 38 -1.69 1.09 23.24
C SER A 38 -0.62 1.33 22.19
N THR A 39 0.65 1.30 22.58
CA THR A 39 1.81 1.40 21.67
C THR A 39 1.58 0.61 20.38
N PRO A 40 1.84 1.20 19.20
CA PRO A 40 1.62 0.54 17.92
C PRO A 40 2.29 -0.84 17.86
N VAL A 41 1.56 -1.83 17.36
CA VAL A 41 2.10 -3.19 17.15
C VAL A 41 2.14 -3.46 15.65
N TYR A 42 3.35 -3.47 15.09
CA TYR A 42 3.55 -3.70 13.67
C TYR A 42 3.68 -5.20 13.37
N GLY A 43 2.66 -5.74 12.71
CA GLY A 43 2.61 -7.14 12.28
C GLY A 43 3.19 -7.40 10.89
N GLY A 44 3.93 -6.42 10.33
CA GLY A 44 4.48 -6.45 8.96
C GLY A 44 3.56 -5.89 7.88
N ASN A 45 2.39 -5.34 8.25
CA ASN A 45 1.52 -4.62 7.32
C ASN A 45 2.11 -3.25 7.02
N VAL A 46 2.05 -2.83 5.76
CA VAL A 46 2.63 -1.58 5.30
C VAL A 46 1.70 -0.82 4.37
N ALA A 47 1.93 0.48 4.29
CA ALA A 47 1.30 1.36 3.33
C ALA A 47 2.35 2.29 2.71
N LEU A 48 2.05 2.81 1.53
CA LEU A 48 2.72 4.00 0.99
C LEU A 48 1.91 5.24 1.35
N VAL A 49 2.58 6.22 1.96
CA VAL A 49 2.01 7.55 2.22
C VAL A 49 2.35 8.45 1.03
N LEU A 50 1.33 8.87 0.31
CA LEU A 50 1.42 9.78 -0.83
C LEU A 50 1.73 11.22 -0.39
N GLU A 51 2.00 12.11 -1.34
CA GLU A 51 2.40 13.49 -1.05
C GLU A 51 1.33 14.28 -0.28
N ASP A 52 0.05 13.95 -0.50
CA ASP A 52 -1.10 14.54 0.19
C ASP A 52 -1.46 13.82 1.50
N GLY A 53 -0.62 12.89 1.96
CA GLY A 53 -0.83 12.10 3.18
C GLY A 53 -1.77 10.89 3.01
N THR A 54 -2.29 10.66 1.79
CA THR A 54 -3.12 9.49 1.51
C THR A 54 -2.33 8.20 1.71
N LYS A 55 -2.92 7.24 2.43
CA LYS A 55 -2.32 5.92 2.65
C LYS A 55 -2.85 4.93 1.62
N VAL A 56 -1.94 4.26 0.93
CA VAL A 56 -2.25 3.17 -0.01
C VAL A 56 -1.65 1.88 0.51
N LEU A 57 -2.47 0.86 0.74
CA LEU A 57 -2.01 -0.44 1.21
C LEU A 57 -1.19 -1.17 0.13
N LEU A 58 -0.13 -1.88 0.52
CA LEU A 58 0.54 -2.85 -0.34
C LEU A 58 -0.07 -4.22 -0.05
N TYR A 59 -1.17 -4.54 -0.74
CA TYR A 59 -2.13 -5.62 -0.50
C TYR A 59 -3.20 -5.38 0.58
N PRO A 60 -4.43 -5.93 0.41
CA PRO A 60 -5.44 -5.92 1.46
C PRO A 60 -4.96 -6.67 2.69
N ILE A 61 -5.33 -6.20 3.89
CA ILE A 61 -4.83 -6.72 5.16
C ILE A 61 -5.09 -8.21 5.41
N TRP A 62 -6.07 -8.81 4.75
CA TRP A 62 -6.38 -10.24 4.82
C TRP A 62 -5.49 -11.09 3.91
N HIS A 63 -4.81 -10.49 2.92
CA HIS A 63 -4.00 -11.20 1.97
C HIS A 63 -2.62 -11.54 2.54
N VAL A 64 -2.12 -12.75 2.29
CA VAL A 64 -0.84 -13.22 2.85
C VAL A 64 0.34 -12.29 2.49
N ALA A 65 0.34 -11.72 1.29
CA ALA A 65 1.39 -10.81 0.82
C ALA A 65 1.36 -9.41 1.49
N ALA A 66 0.31 -9.08 2.25
CA ALA A 66 0.27 -7.85 3.04
C ALA A 66 1.29 -7.85 4.18
N LYS A 67 1.69 -9.03 4.66
CA LYS A 67 2.77 -9.17 5.64
C LYS A 67 4.12 -9.19 4.94
N ARG A 68 4.80 -8.05 4.97
CA ARG A 68 6.13 -7.88 4.37
C ARG A 68 7.22 -8.48 5.25
N SER A 69 8.31 -8.91 4.61
CA SER A 69 9.43 -9.51 5.32
C SER A 69 10.18 -8.47 6.16
N LYS A 70 10.84 -8.92 7.24
CA LYS A 70 11.70 -8.03 8.06
C LYS A 70 12.85 -7.42 7.25
N ALA A 71 13.38 -8.16 6.26
CA ALA A 71 14.47 -7.68 5.41
C ALA A 71 13.99 -6.50 4.55
N GLU A 72 12.84 -6.64 3.91
CA GLU A 72 12.24 -5.59 3.12
C GLU A 72 11.86 -4.37 3.96
N ILE A 73 11.23 -4.58 5.11
CA ILE A 73 10.89 -3.48 6.03
C ILE A 73 12.15 -2.72 6.43
N ARG A 74 13.23 -3.40 6.82
CA ARG A 74 14.51 -2.75 7.15
C ARG A 74 15.08 -1.94 5.98
N GLN A 75 14.87 -2.39 4.75
CA GLN A 75 15.38 -1.73 3.56
C GLN A 75 14.59 -0.46 3.22
N PHE A 76 13.26 -0.48 3.36
CA PHE A 76 12.39 0.57 2.84
C PHE A 76 11.71 1.42 3.91
N GLU A 77 11.70 1.01 5.18
CA GLU A 77 11.00 1.76 6.24
C GLU A 77 11.44 3.23 6.31
N ASN A 78 10.44 4.11 6.25
CA ASN A 78 10.55 5.57 6.17
C ASN A 78 11.24 6.12 4.91
N GLN A 79 11.62 5.27 3.95
CA GLN A 79 12.17 5.68 2.67
C GLN A 79 11.05 6.04 1.69
N ARG A 80 11.36 6.93 0.74
CA ARG A 80 10.53 7.16 -0.43
C ARG A 80 10.80 6.07 -1.45
N VAL A 81 9.75 5.42 -1.93
CA VAL A 81 9.85 4.28 -2.85
C VAL A 81 8.94 4.46 -4.04
N VAL A 82 9.26 3.76 -5.13
CA VAL A 82 8.38 3.53 -6.27
C VAL A 82 7.93 2.08 -6.23
N ALA A 83 6.62 1.84 -6.17
CA ALA A 83 6.03 0.51 -6.26
C ALA A 83 5.26 0.36 -7.58
N VAL A 84 5.42 -0.78 -8.24
CA VAL A 84 4.69 -1.12 -9.47
C VAL A 84 3.67 -2.20 -9.18
N GLY A 85 2.40 -1.97 -9.53
CA GLY A 85 1.32 -2.94 -9.35
C GLY A 85 -0.02 -2.41 -9.85
N THR A 86 -1.08 -3.15 -9.57
CA THR A 86 -2.46 -2.82 -9.95
C THR A 86 -3.13 -2.01 -8.83
N LEU A 87 -3.54 -0.78 -9.13
CA LEU A 87 -4.13 0.14 -8.16
C LEU A 87 -5.64 0.02 -8.10
N PHE A 88 -6.17 -0.12 -6.89
CA PHE A 88 -7.59 -0.08 -6.59
C PHE A 88 -7.88 1.16 -5.72
N PRO A 89 -8.89 1.99 -6.07
CA PRO A 89 -9.32 3.11 -5.23
C PRO A 89 -9.78 2.69 -3.82
N GLN A 90 -10.16 1.43 -3.67
CA GLN A 90 -10.50 0.82 -2.40
C GLN A 90 -10.02 -0.63 -2.37
N ALA A 91 -9.50 -1.07 -1.21
CA ALA A 91 -9.01 -2.42 -1.03
C ALA A 91 -10.09 -3.47 -1.39
N PRO A 92 -9.75 -4.47 -2.22
CA PRO A 92 -10.64 -5.59 -2.52
C PRO A 92 -11.21 -6.26 -1.26
N SER A 93 -12.48 -6.66 -1.35
CA SER A 93 -13.17 -7.33 -0.26
C SER A 93 -12.56 -8.69 0.06
N SER A 94 -12.40 -8.99 1.34
CA SER A 94 -12.06 -10.34 1.82
C SER A 94 -13.04 -11.40 1.27
N PRO A 95 -12.54 -12.53 0.72
CA PRO A 95 -13.37 -13.66 0.31
C PRO A 95 -14.17 -14.28 1.47
N GLU A 96 -13.67 -14.15 2.70
CA GLU A 96 -14.23 -14.76 3.91
C GLU A 96 -15.03 -13.75 4.75
N HIS A 97 -15.37 -12.58 4.19
CA HIS A 97 -16.05 -11.48 4.90
C HIS A 97 -15.31 -10.97 6.15
N LEU A 98 -13.98 -11.10 6.18
CA LEU A 98 -13.15 -10.50 7.23
C LEU A 98 -13.16 -8.96 7.11
N ALA A 99 -12.81 -8.30 8.22
CA ALA A 99 -12.72 -6.85 8.27
C ALA A 99 -11.75 -6.32 7.19
N ASN A 100 -12.22 -5.33 6.41
CA ASN A 100 -11.41 -4.61 5.43
C ASN A 100 -11.16 -3.18 5.91
N LEU A 101 -9.93 -2.69 5.72
CA LEU A 101 -9.67 -1.25 5.79
C LEU A 101 -10.15 -0.62 4.48
N LEU A 102 -11.00 0.40 4.57
CA LEU A 102 -11.51 1.14 3.42
C LEU A 102 -10.47 2.17 2.95
N LEU A 103 -9.29 1.67 2.58
CA LEU A 103 -8.19 2.46 2.05
C LEU A 103 -7.92 2.05 0.60
N PRO A 104 -7.35 2.93 -0.24
CA PRO A 104 -6.78 2.53 -1.52
C PRO A 104 -5.75 1.42 -1.34
N CYS A 105 -5.58 0.61 -2.38
CA CYS A 105 -4.73 -0.58 -2.31
C CYS A 105 -4.01 -0.82 -3.64
N LEU A 106 -2.72 -1.12 -3.57
CA LEU A 106 -1.95 -1.67 -4.67
C LEU A 106 -1.88 -3.20 -4.50
N THR A 107 -2.25 -3.96 -5.51
CA THR A 107 -2.13 -5.42 -5.55
C THR A 107 -1.18 -5.85 -6.67
N GLU A 108 -0.87 -7.14 -6.75
CA GLU A 108 0.00 -7.68 -7.80
C GLU A 108 1.32 -6.90 -7.88
N VAL A 109 1.87 -6.55 -6.72
CA VAL A 109 3.08 -5.74 -6.61
C VAL A 109 4.24 -6.49 -7.24
N GLN A 110 4.77 -5.94 -8.33
CA GLN A 110 5.83 -6.52 -9.16
C GLN A 110 7.22 -6.10 -8.69
N SER A 111 7.38 -4.82 -8.34
CA SER A 111 8.64 -4.29 -7.81
C SER A 111 8.38 -3.19 -6.78
N ILE A 112 9.37 -3.01 -5.92
CA ILE A 112 9.51 -1.87 -5.01
C ILE A 112 10.97 -1.47 -5.05
N ASP A 113 11.22 -0.23 -5.44
CA ASP A 113 12.55 0.33 -5.62
C ASP A 113 12.66 1.66 -4.87
N LEU A 114 13.88 2.05 -4.46
CA LEU A 114 14.09 3.39 -3.91
C LEU A 114 13.82 4.43 -4.99
N ALA A 115 13.11 5.50 -4.63
CA ALA A 115 12.74 6.59 -5.54
C ALA A 115 13.87 7.61 -5.76
#